data_AF-A0A1H8FBL3-F1
#
_entry.id   AF-A0A1H8FBL3-F1
#
_cell.length_a   1.000
_cell.length_b   1.000
_cell.length_c   1.000
_cell.angle_alpha   90.00
_cell.angle_beta   90.00
_cell.angle_gamma   90.00
#
_symmetry.space_group_name_H-M   'P 1'
#
loop_
_entity.id
_entity.type
_entity.pdbx_description
1 polymer ?
#
loop_
_entity_poly.entity_id
_entity_poly.type
_entity_poly.pdbx_seq_one_letter_code
_entity_poly.pdbx_strand_id
1 'polypeptide(L)'
;MTHTVLIGLGVLIAVLTVVAALGLLPSLRIVPDDTHFDFTRFRRISFPISALLSIIAITLFFTHGLNLGIDFKGGTLLEVQAKSGGTDIASMRATLSTLGLGEVQLQQFGGGPADVLNVLIRVAEQPGGDKAQQEAVQKVRTALGDSVDYRRVEVLGPRVAGELLAYGMLGLMLAIVSILIYLWFRFEWQFALGAMIANVHDIVLTIGFMSVSQVDFDLTSIAALLTILGYSLNDTVVIYDRIREMLRRYKKMPMPQLLNESINSTLSRSIITHFTVTLALLALLLFGGHAIHSFTAVMMFGVVLVGTYTSIFIAAPILIYLGVGEHREDAPDTATPAKKKKA
;
A
#
# COMPACT_ATOMS: atom_id res chain seq x y z
N MET A 1 0.22 -1.91 -31.12
CA MET A 1 -0.98 -2.08 -30.25
C MET A 1 -1.09 -1.05 -29.13
N THR A 2 -0.02 -0.40 -28.68
CA THR A 2 -0.03 0.57 -27.56
C THR A 2 -0.67 1.92 -27.91
N HIS A 3 -0.43 2.47 -29.10
CA HIS A 3 -1.01 3.76 -29.51
C HIS A 3 -2.53 3.74 -29.67
N THR A 4 -3.10 2.69 -30.24
CA THR A 4 -4.55 2.53 -30.39
C THR A 4 -5.25 2.37 -29.04
N VAL A 5 -4.61 1.68 -28.08
CA VAL A 5 -5.11 1.55 -26.71
C VAL A 5 -5.03 2.90 -25.98
N LEU A 6 -3.93 3.64 -26.10
CA LEU A 6 -3.77 4.96 -25.49
C LEU A 6 -4.77 5.97 -26.04
N ILE A 7 -4.98 6.00 -27.36
CA ILE A 7 -5.99 6.86 -27.99
C ILE A 7 -7.39 6.43 -27.56
N GLY A 8 -7.68 5.14 -27.54
CA GLY A 8 -8.97 4.63 -27.06
C GLY A 8 -9.25 5.01 -25.60
N LEU A 9 -8.25 4.89 -24.72
CA LEU A 9 -8.35 5.30 -23.32
C LEU A 9 -8.52 6.82 -23.19
N GLY A 10 -7.77 7.59 -23.97
CA GLY A 10 -7.88 9.05 -24.00
C GLY A 10 -9.26 9.54 -24.44
N VAL A 11 -9.82 8.91 -25.49
CA VAL A 11 -11.18 9.19 -25.96
C VAL A 11 -12.21 8.80 -24.90
N LEU A 12 -12.06 7.63 -24.27
CA LEU A 12 -12.95 7.19 -23.19
C LEU A 12 -12.95 8.17 -22.00
N ILE A 13 -11.77 8.60 -21.56
CA ILE A 13 -11.63 9.57 -20.47
C ILE A 13 -12.26 10.91 -20.85
N ALA A 14 -12.00 11.41 -22.07
CA ALA A 14 -12.59 12.66 -22.55
C ALA A 14 -14.13 12.59 -22.60
N VAL A 15 -14.68 11.49 -23.13
CA VAL A 15 -16.13 11.25 -23.16
C VAL A 15 -16.69 11.18 -21.75
N LEU A 16 -16.09 10.39 -20.85
CA LEU A 16 -16.54 10.31 -19.45
C LEU A 16 -16.48 11.67 -18.75
N THR A 17 -15.46 12.47 -19.02
CA THR A 17 -15.32 13.82 -18.45
C THR A 17 -16.40 14.77 -18.96
N VAL A 18 -16.71 14.74 -20.26
CA VAL A 18 -17.77 15.56 -20.85
C VAL A 18 -19.14 15.12 -20.35
N VAL A 19 -19.41 13.82 -20.29
CA VAL A 19 -20.68 13.27 -19.78
C VAL A 19 -20.84 13.58 -18.28
N ALA A 20 -19.75 13.54 -17.50
CA ALA A 20 -19.74 14.00 -16.11
C ALA A 20 -20.07 15.49 -15.99
N ALA A 21 -19.41 16.35 -16.79
CA ALA A 21 -19.61 17.80 -16.78
C ALA A 21 -21.03 18.22 -17.18
N LEU A 22 -21.66 17.44 -18.06
CA LEU A 22 -23.05 17.63 -18.48
C LEU A 22 -24.08 17.07 -17.47
N GLY A 23 -23.63 16.50 -16.33
CA GLY A 23 -24.51 15.93 -15.32
C GLY A 23 -25.27 14.68 -15.78
N LEU A 24 -24.83 14.06 -16.89
CA LEU A 24 -25.48 12.89 -17.49
C LEU A 24 -25.05 11.57 -16.82
N LEU A 25 -23.96 11.60 -16.04
CA LEU A 25 -23.58 10.46 -15.21
C LEU A 25 -24.40 10.44 -13.92
N PRO A 26 -25.15 9.37 -13.63
CA PRO A 26 -25.77 9.22 -12.32
C PRO A 26 -24.68 9.17 -11.26
N SER A 27 -24.88 9.86 -10.14
CA SER A 27 -24.03 9.71 -8.95
C SER A 27 -23.88 8.23 -8.65
N LEU A 28 -22.65 7.71 -8.64
CA LEU A 28 -22.35 6.31 -8.32
C LEU A 28 -22.77 6.03 -6.87
N ARG A 29 -23.99 5.54 -6.68
CA ARG A 29 -24.55 5.13 -5.38
C ARG A 29 -24.23 3.66 -5.16
N ILE A 30 -22.98 3.39 -4.78
CA ILE A 30 -22.49 2.02 -4.53
C ILE A 30 -23.08 1.45 -3.24
N VAL A 31 -23.36 2.31 -2.25
CA VAL A 31 -23.98 1.94 -0.97
C VAL A 31 -25.29 2.73 -0.78
N PRO A 32 -26.42 2.06 -0.47
CA PRO A 32 -27.67 2.74 -0.14
C PRO A 32 -27.53 3.63 1.11
N ASP A 33 -28.17 4.80 1.10
CA ASP A 33 -28.11 5.78 2.20
C ASP A 33 -28.64 5.25 3.54
N ASP A 34 -29.41 4.15 3.52
CA ASP A 34 -30.11 3.56 4.67
C ASP A 34 -29.50 2.22 5.11
N THR A 35 -28.19 2.07 4.97
CA THR A 35 -27.48 0.84 5.32
C THR A 35 -27.24 0.78 6.83
N HIS A 36 -27.72 -0.29 7.47
CA HIS A 36 -27.59 -0.49 8.93
C HIS A 36 -26.79 -1.77 9.21
N PHE A 37 -25.47 -1.70 9.04
CA PHE A 37 -24.59 -2.81 9.44
C PHE A 37 -24.12 -2.64 10.89
N ASP A 38 -24.16 -3.73 11.65
CA ASP A 38 -23.63 -3.79 13.02
C ASP A 38 -22.15 -4.20 13.02
N PHE A 39 -21.29 -3.22 12.77
CA PHE A 39 -19.84 -3.37 12.81
C PHE A 39 -19.33 -3.66 14.22
N THR A 40 -19.94 -3.07 15.24
CA THR A 40 -19.47 -3.21 16.62
C THR A 40 -19.62 -4.61 17.19
N ARG A 41 -20.56 -5.42 16.68
CA ARG A 41 -20.70 -6.84 17.07
C ARG A 41 -19.54 -7.70 16.55
N PHE A 42 -19.00 -7.37 15.38
CA PHE A 42 -17.85 -8.08 14.80
C PHE A 42 -16.54 -7.85 15.56
N ARG A 43 -16.48 -6.84 16.44
CA ARG A 43 -15.26 -6.55 17.23
C ARG A 43 -14.75 -7.74 18.04
N ARG A 44 -15.65 -8.60 18.53
CA ARG A 44 -15.30 -9.82 19.29
C ARG A 44 -14.53 -10.84 18.44
N ILE A 45 -14.62 -10.74 17.12
CA ILE A 45 -13.96 -11.62 16.15
C ILE A 45 -12.80 -10.88 15.46
N SER A 46 -13.00 -9.64 15.03
CA SER A 46 -11.97 -8.86 14.32
C SER A 46 -10.74 -8.63 15.18
N PHE A 47 -10.90 -8.31 16.47
CA PHE A 47 -9.77 -8.05 17.37
C PHE A 47 -8.84 -9.27 17.56
N PRO A 48 -9.33 -10.46 17.94
CA PRO A 48 -8.45 -11.62 18.08
C PRO A 48 -7.85 -12.07 16.75
N ILE A 49 -8.58 -11.97 15.64
CA ILE A 49 -8.05 -12.30 14.31
C ILE A 49 -6.93 -11.33 13.93
N SER A 50 -7.15 -10.03 14.09
CA SER A 50 -6.14 -8.99 13.82
C SER A 50 -4.91 -9.13 14.70
N ALA A 51 -5.09 -9.44 15.99
CA ALA A 51 -3.99 -9.71 16.89
C ALA A 51 -3.19 -10.95 16.45
N LEU A 52 -3.88 -12.03 16.08
CA LEU A 52 -3.25 -13.25 15.57
C LEU A 52 -2.48 -12.98 14.28
N LEU A 53 -3.09 -12.29 13.30
CA LEU A 53 -2.44 -11.92 12.04
C LEU A 53 -1.22 -11.02 12.28
N SER A 54 -1.31 -10.09 13.24
CA SER A 54 -0.18 -9.24 13.63
C SER A 54 0.97 -10.05 14.24
N ILE A 55 0.65 -11.01 15.12
CA ILE A 55 1.66 -11.93 15.70
C ILE A 55 2.30 -12.79 14.61
N ILE A 56 1.51 -13.31 13.68
CA ILE A 56 2.01 -14.08 12.54
C ILE A 56 2.92 -13.22 11.66
N ALA A 57 2.51 -12.00 11.33
CA ALA A 57 3.30 -11.05 10.55
C ALA A 57 4.65 -10.72 11.21
N ILE A 58 4.65 -10.44 12.52
CA ILE A 58 5.87 -10.20 13.29
C ILE A 58 6.76 -11.45 13.30
N THR A 59 6.17 -12.63 13.51
CA THR A 59 6.92 -13.91 13.53
C THR A 59 7.57 -14.19 12.17
N LEU A 60 6.83 -13.96 11.08
CA LEU A 60 7.33 -14.11 9.72
C LEU A 60 8.46 -13.13 9.43
N PHE A 61 8.31 -11.87 9.85
CA PHE A 61 9.37 -10.88 9.73
C PHE A 61 10.68 -11.35 10.37
N PHE A 62 10.64 -11.93 11.58
CA PHE A 62 11.85 -12.43 12.24
C PHE A 62 12.38 -13.77 11.72
N THR A 63 11.54 -14.62 11.12
CA THR A 63 11.94 -15.97 10.67
C THR A 63 12.28 -16.04 9.18
N HIS A 64 11.50 -15.39 8.33
CA HIS A 64 11.67 -15.35 6.88
C HIS A 64 12.41 -14.08 6.42
N GLY A 65 12.37 -13.01 7.21
CA GLY A 65 12.97 -11.73 6.83
C GLY A 65 12.22 -11.02 5.71
N LEU A 66 12.83 -9.96 5.20
CA LEU A 66 12.38 -9.23 4.02
C LEU A 66 13.35 -9.47 2.87
N ASN A 67 12.83 -9.55 1.65
CA ASN A 67 13.67 -9.58 0.46
C ASN A 67 14.22 -8.17 0.19
N LEU A 68 15.34 -7.81 0.83
CA LEU A 68 15.95 -6.49 0.63
C LEU A 68 16.40 -6.33 -0.83
N GLY A 69 15.94 -5.25 -1.46
CA GLY A 69 16.30 -4.85 -2.82
C GLY A 69 17.70 -4.23 -2.90
N ILE A 70 18.12 -3.90 -4.12
CA ILE A 70 19.46 -3.40 -4.44
C ILE A 70 19.79 -2.08 -3.72
N ASP A 71 18.78 -1.26 -3.42
CA ASP A 71 18.97 -0.02 -2.66
C ASP A 71 19.49 -0.27 -1.24
N PHE A 72 19.26 -1.46 -0.66
CA PHE A 72 19.64 -1.80 0.71
C PHE A 72 20.66 -2.93 0.81
N LYS A 73 20.72 -3.85 -0.16
CA LYS A 73 21.79 -4.84 -0.27
C LYS A 73 23.02 -4.28 -1.00
N GLY A 74 22.88 -3.21 -1.75
CA GLY A 74 23.91 -2.78 -2.70
C GLY A 74 23.86 -3.60 -3.99
N GLY A 75 24.64 -3.17 -4.98
CA GLY A 75 24.69 -3.80 -6.29
C GLY A 75 24.95 -2.81 -7.41
N THR A 76 24.78 -3.27 -8.64
CA THR A 76 25.04 -2.48 -9.83
C THR A 76 23.75 -2.22 -10.60
N LEU A 77 23.51 -0.96 -10.96
CA LEU A 77 22.40 -0.52 -11.77
C LEU A 77 22.95 0.02 -13.10
N LEU A 78 22.52 -0.57 -14.21
CA LEU A 78 22.89 -0.15 -15.56
C LEU A 78 21.64 0.30 -16.31
N GLU A 79 21.64 1.51 -16.81
CA GLU A 79 20.68 2.00 -17.79
C GLU A 79 21.23 1.78 -19.18
N VAL A 80 20.55 0.92 -19.94
CA VAL A 80 20.90 0.61 -21.32
C VAL A 80 19.78 0.99 -22.26
N GLN A 81 20.14 1.47 -23.44
CA GLN A 81 19.21 1.78 -24.53
C GLN A 81 19.55 0.92 -25.75
N ALA A 82 18.60 0.13 -26.25
CA ALA A 82 18.82 -0.64 -27.47
C ALA A 82 18.97 0.30 -28.68
N LYS A 83 19.95 0.02 -29.54
CA LYS A 83 20.25 0.85 -30.72
C LYS A 83 19.39 0.54 -31.95
N SER A 84 18.62 -0.56 -31.94
CA SER A 84 17.69 -0.91 -33.03
C SER A 84 16.51 -1.75 -32.52
N GLY A 85 15.30 -1.48 -33.03
CA GLY A 85 14.05 -2.12 -32.64
C GLY A 85 14.09 -3.64 -32.82
N GLY A 86 14.24 -4.37 -31.72
CA GLY A 86 14.27 -5.83 -31.75
C GLY A 86 14.82 -6.53 -30.51
N THR A 87 15.39 -5.82 -29.54
CA THR A 87 15.88 -6.47 -28.32
C THR A 87 14.71 -6.91 -27.44
N ASP A 88 14.33 -8.18 -27.54
CA ASP A 88 13.39 -8.78 -26.61
C ASP A 88 14.03 -8.85 -25.22
N ILE A 89 13.37 -8.28 -24.20
CA ILE A 89 13.82 -8.33 -22.81
C ILE A 89 13.98 -9.77 -22.34
N ALA A 90 13.17 -10.70 -22.84
CA ALA A 90 13.31 -12.11 -22.51
C ALA A 90 14.64 -12.68 -23.01
N SER A 91 15.05 -12.34 -24.23
CA SER A 91 16.36 -12.73 -24.76
C SER A 91 17.51 -12.11 -23.97
N MET A 92 17.39 -10.84 -23.61
CA MET A 92 18.40 -10.13 -22.83
C MET A 92 18.51 -10.70 -21.41
N ARG A 93 17.39 -11.08 -20.79
CA ARG A 93 17.35 -11.76 -19.50
C ARG A 93 17.99 -13.14 -19.57
N ALA A 94 17.69 -13.92 -20.61
CA ALA A 94 18.30 -15.23 -20.82
C ALA A 94 19.82 -15.12 -20.91
N THR A 95 20.35 -14.20 -21.72
CA THR A 95 21.79 -13.96 -21.84
C THR A 95 22.41 -13.57 -20.50
N LEU A 96 21.84 -12.61 -19.78
CA LEU A 96 22.41 -12.13 -18.52
C LEU A 96 22.33 -13.17 -17.39
N SER A 97 21.32 -14.04 -17.39
CA SER A 97 21.17 -15.11 -16.41
C SER A 97 22.29 -16.16 -16.50
N THR A 98 22.90 -16.33 -17.67
CA THR A 98 24.03 -17.29 -17.86
C THR A 98 25.37 -16.78 -17.31
N LEU A 99 25.46 -15.50 -16.94
CA LEU A 99 26.71 -14.88 -16.48
C LEU A 99 27.09 -15.23 -15.04
N GLY A 100 26.22 -15.94 -14.30
CA GLY A 100 26.48 -16.34 -12.92
C GLY A 100 26.59 -15.17 -11.95
N LEU A 101 25.97 -14.02 -12.27
CA LEU A 101 26.00 -12.80 -11.46
C LEU A 101 24.97 -12.78 -10.33
N GLY A 102 24.35 -13.92 -10.01
CA GLY A 102 23.24 -14.00 -9.05
C GLY A 102 21.94 -13.49 -9.65
N GLU A 103 21.12 -12.83 -8.83
CA GLU A 103 19.85 -12.26 -9.28
C GLU A 103 20.08 -11.05 -10.19
N VAL A 104 19.64 -11.15 -11.44
CA VAL A 104 19.68 -10.07 -12.42
C VAL A 104 18.26 -9.70 -12.82
N GLN A 105 17.83 -8.51 -12.40
CA GLN A 105 16.53 -7.97 -12.73
C GLN A 105 16.64 -7.05 -13.95
N LEU A 106 15.81 -7.29 -14.97
CA LEU A 106 15.72 -6.44 -16.15
C LEU A 106 14.35 -5.80 -16.18
N GLN A 107 14.33 -4.49 -16.39
CA GLN A 107 13.12 -3.71 -16.34
C GLN A 107 13.09 -2.68 -17.46
N GLN A 108 12.12 -2.78 -18.36
CA GLN A 108 11.90 -1.73 -19.34
C GLN A 108 11.46 -0.43 -18.67
N PHE A 109 11.87 0.71 -19.19
CA PHE A 109 11.33 1.99 -18.78
C PHE A 109 11.38 3.03 -19.90
N GLY A 110 10.53 4.05 -19.77
CA GLY A 110 10.40 5.11 -20.76
C GLY A 110 9.55 4.70 -21.97
N GLY A 111 8.53 5.50 -22.27
CA GLY A 111 7.77 5.43 -23.53
C GLY A 111 8.43 6.29 -24.59
N GLY A 112 9.54 5.82 -25.15
CA GLY A 112 10.14 6.43 -26.34
C GLY A 112 9.39 6.03 -27.62
N PRO A 113 9.71 6.63 -28.78
CA PRO A 113 9.23 6.15 -30.09
C PRO A 113 9.50 4.65 -30.23
N ALA A 114 8.67 3.95 -31.02
CA ALA A 114 8.62 2.49 -31.13
C ALA A 114 9.96 1.75 -31.38
N ASP A 115 11.04 2.47 -31.71
CA ASP A 115 12.37 1.93 -32.02
C ASP A 115 13.39 2.01 -30.87
N VAL A 116 13.05 2.62 -29.73
CA VAL A 116 14.03 2.92 -28.67
C VAL A 116 13.62 2.28 -27.34
N LEU A 117 14.20 1.13 -27.06
CA LEU A 117 13.97 0.37 -25.84
C LEU A 117 14.97 0.78 -24.75
N ASN A 118 14.54 1.46 -23.68
CA ASN A 118 15.38 1.62 -22.50
C ASN A 118 15.10 0.51 -21.49
N VAL A 119 16.17 -0.08 -20.96
CA VAL A 119 16.12 -1.14 -19.98
C VAL A 119 17.04 -0.78 -18.82
N LEU A 120 16.51 -0.90 -17.63
CA LEU A 120 17.22 -0.85 -16.38
C LEU A 120 17.62 -2.27 -16.01
N ILE A 121 18.92 -2.52 -15.94
CA ILE A 121 19.50 -3.79 -15.51
C ILE A 121 20.00 -3.59 -14.10
N ARG A 122 19.57 -4.47 -13.22
CA ARG A 122 19.83 -4.46 -11.79
C ARG A 122 20.54 -5.75 -11.46
N VAL A 123 21.81 -5.68 -11.08
CA VAL A 123 22.65 -6.83 -10.75
C VAL A 123 22.92 -6.80 -9.25
N ALA A 124 22.67 -7.93 -8.58
CA ALA A 124 22.99 -8.08 -7.17
C ALA A 124 24.46 -7.76 -6.86
N GLU A 125 24.74 -7.32 -5.63
CA GLU A 125 26.11 -7.13 -5.16
C GLU A 125 26.96 -8.40 -5.38
N GLN A 126 28.15 -8.21 -5.97
CA GLN A 126 29.11 -9.29 -6.14
C GLN A 126 30.09 -9.36 -4.96
N PRO A 127 30.39 -10.57 -4.46
CA PRO A 127 31.40 -10.75 -3.42
C PRO A 127 32.79 -10.38 -3.95
N GLY A 128 33.47 -9.45 -3.28
CA GLY A 128 34.79 -8.93 -3.69
C GLY A 128 34.89 -7.41 -3.80
N GLY A 129 33.82 -6.68 -3.42
CA GLY A 129 33.80 -5.22 -3.37
C GLY A 129 33.82 -4.57 -4.75
N ASP A 130 34.28 -3.32 -4.83
CA ASP A 130 34.19 -2.49 -6.04
C ASP A 130 34.81 -3.15 -7.29
N LYS A 131 35.89 -3.93 -7.12
CA LYS A 131 36.53 -4.66 -8.22
C LYS A 131 35.61 -5.73 -8.81
N ALA A 132 34.96 -6.52 -7.95
CA ALA A 132 34.02 -7.56 -8.40
C ALA A 132 32.77 -6.95 -9.05
N GLN A 133 32.31 -5.79 -8.55
CA GLN A 133 31.22 -5.05 -9.19
C GLN A 133 31.62 -4.52 -10.58
N GLN A 134 32.84 -3.97 -10.73
CA GLN A 134 33.35 -3.55 -12.03
C GLN A 134 33.52 -4.72 -13.00
N GLU A 135 33.97 -5.89 -12.52
CA GLU A 135 34.02 -7.11 -13.33
C GLU A 135 32.62 -7.56 -13.78
N ALA A 136 31.60 -7.45 -12.92
CA ALA A 136 30.22 -7.73 -13.30
C ALA A 136 29.71 -6.76 -14.36
N VAL A 137 29.95 -5.45 -14.21
CA VAL A 137 29.65 -4.46 -15.24
C VAL A 137 30.32 -4.85 -16.56
N GLN A 138 31.58 -5.27 -16.52
CA GLN A 138 32.29 -5.68 -17.74
C GLN A 138 31.71 -6.95 -18.36
N LYS A 139 31.36 -7.96 -17.56
CA LYS A 139 30.67 -9.16 -18.04
C LYS A 139 29.35 -8.82 -18.73
N VAL A 140 28.55 -7.92 -18.14
CA VAL A 140 27.31 -7.42 -18.75
C VAL A 140 27.61 -6.68 -20.06
N ARG A 141 28.66 -5.83 -20.07
CA ARG A 141 29.09 -5.09 -21.27
C ARG A 141 29.53 -6.01 -22.40
N THR A 142 30.30 -7.05 -22.10
CA THR A 142 30.75 -8.03 -23.09
C THR A 142 29.58 -8.87 -23.61
N ALA A 143 28.63 -9.24 -22.75
CA ALA A 143 27.50 -10.06 -23.12
C ALA A 143 26.49 -9.34 -24.03
N LEU A 144 26.23 -8.06 -23.77
CA LEU A 144 25.31 -7.26 -24.57
C LEU A 144 26.03 -6.56 -25.74
N GLY A 145 27.34 -6.34 -25.64
CA GLY A 145 28.17 -5.75 -26.69
C GLY A 145 27.68 -4.35 -27.11
N ASP A 146 27.92 -4.02 -28.38
CA ASP A 146 27.55 -2.73 -28.98
C ASP A 146 26.06 -2.63 -29.37
N SER A 147 25.26 -3.68 -29.11
CA SER A 147 23.82 -3.70 -29.41
C SER A 147 23.01 -2.70 -28.58
N VAL A 148 23.58 -2.28 -27.46
CA VAL A 148 23.01 -1.32 -26.51
C VAL A 148 23.95 -0.14 -26.29
N ASP A 149 23.38 1.02 -26.04
CA ASP A 149 24.06 2.21 -25.56
C ASP A 149 23.94 2.29 -24.03
N TYR A 150 25.08 2.43 -23.34
CA TYR A 150 25.12 2.49 -21.87
C TYR A 150 25.01 3.94 -21.44
N ARG A 151 23.81 4.34 -21.02
CA ARG A 151 23.54 5.72 -20.63
C ARG A 151 23.99 6.02 -19.21
N ARG A 152 23.82 5.06 -18.30
CA ARG A 152 24.18 5.21 -16.90
C ARG A 152 24.66 3.89 -16.32
N VAL A 153 25.72 3.93 -15.53
CA VAL A 153 26.16 2.81 -14.70
C VAL A 153 26.40 3.36 -13.30
N GLU A 154 25.63 2.88 -12.34
CA GLU A 154 25.72 3.23 -10.93
C GLU A 154 26.08 1.98 -10.14
N VAL A 155 27.10 2.11 -9.30
CA VAL A 155 27.51 1.07 -8.36
C VAL A 155 27.15 1.57 -6.97
N LEU A 156 26.24 0.86 -6.31
CA LEU A 156 25.87 1.11 -4.93
C LEU A 156 26.66 0.17 -4.04
N GLY A 157 27.60 0.73 -3.28
CA GLY A 157 28.38 -0.02 -2.29
C GLY A 157 27.58 -0.28 -1.00
N PRO A 158 27.98 -1.29 -0.20
CA PRO A 158 27.31 -1.67 1.05
C PRO A 158 27.11 -0.53 2.03
N ARG A 159 28.07 0.40 2.08
CA ARG A 159 28.01 1.56 2.97
C ARG A 159 26.83 2.47 2.63
N VAL A 160 26.69 2.84 1.35
CA VAL A 160 25.60 3.71 0.90
C VAL A 160 24.26 3.02 1.06
N ALA A 161 24.21 1.71 0.79
CA ALA A 161 23.01 0.90 0.97
C ALA A 161 22.56 0.83 2.44
N GLY A 162 23.51 0.68 3.37
CA GLY A 162 23.24 0.73 4.82
C GLY A 162 22.77 2.11 5.30
N GLU A 163 23.36 3.20 4.78
CA GLU A 163 22.94 4.57 5.07
C GLU A 163 21.51 4.83 4.55
N LEU A 164 21.17 4.36 3.33
CA LEU A 164 19.83 4.45 2.75
C LEU A 164 18.78 3.69 3.58
N LEU A 165 19.10 2.46 4.03
CA LEU A 165 18.21 1.70 4.91
C LEU A 165 17.98 2.44 6.22
N ALA A 166 19.03 2.98 6.83
CA ALA A 166 18.92 3.73 8.08
C ALA A 166 18.06 4.99 7.92
N TYR A 167 18.25 5.76 6.84
CA TYR A 167 17.42 6.94 6.55
C TYR A 167 15.98 6.57 6.22
N GLY A 168 15.75 5.49 5.49
CA GLY A 168 14.40 4.98 5.21
C GLY A 168 13.65 4.60 6.49
N MET A 169 14.29 3.86 7.39
CA MET A 169 13.73 3.49 8.68
C MET A 169 13.50 4.70 9.59
N LEU A 170 14.44 5.65 9.62
CA LEU A 170 14.29 6.91 10.34
C LEU A 170 13.09 7.70 9.82
N GLY A 171 12.94 7.80 8.49
CA GLY A 171 11.82 8.48 7.83
C GLY A 171 10.47 7.89 8.21
N LEU A 172 10.36 6.56 8.24
CA LEU A 172 9.14 5.86 8.68
C LEU A 172 8.81 6.16 10.15
N MET A 173 9.81 6.11 11.04
CA MET A 173 9.63 6.43 12.46
C MET A 173 9.21 7.89 12.69
N LEU A 174 9.86 8.83 11.98
CA LEU A 174 9.51 10.24 12.03
C LEU A 174 8.09 10.49 11.52
N ALA A 175 7.64 9.78 10.49
CA ALA A 175 6.28 9.88 9.98
C ALA A 175 5.25 9.41 11.02
N ILE A 176 5.48 8.27 11.68
CA ILE A 176 4.60 7.76 12.75
C ILE A 176 4.51 8.78 13.90
N VAL A 177 5.64 9.31 14.35
CA VAL A 177 5.67 10.33 15.42
C VAL A 177 4.96 11.62 15.00
N SER A 178 5.17 12.07 13.76
CA SER A 178 4.53 13.28 13.22
C SER A 178 3.02 13.12 13.15
N ILE A 179 2.54 11.93 12.76
CA ILE A 179 1.12 11.57 12.77
C ILE A 179 0.55 11.60 14.19
N LEU A 180 1.26 11.03 15.18
CA LEU A 180 0.84 11.07 16.58
C LEU A 180 0.67 12.51 17.06
N ILE A 181 1.67 13.36 16.80
CA ILE A 181 1.62 14.78 17.18
C ILE A 181 0.42 15.46 16.51
N TYR A 182 0.22 15.25 15.22
CA TYR A 182 -0.93 15.80 14.49
C TYR A 182 -2.26 15.37 15.13
N LEU A 183 -2.42 14.07 15.42
CA LEU A 183 -3.64 13.52 16.01
C LEU A 183 -3.87 14.00 17.44
N TRP A 184 -2.80 14.18 18.22
CA TRP A 184 -2.88 14.73 19.58
C TRP A 184 -3.41 16.17 19.59
N PHE A 185 -2.99 17.00 18.63
CA PHE A 185 -3.53 18.37 18.50
C PHE A 185 -4.94 18.40 17.92
N ARG A 186 -5.28 17.46 17.04
CA ARG A 186 -6.56 17.43 16.32
C ARG A 186 -7.69 16.75 17.12
N PHE A 187 -7.36 15.78 17.97
CA PHE A 187 -8.29 14.91 18.68
C PHE A 187 -7.94 14.75 20.16
N GLU A 188 -8.89 14.21 20.94
CA GLU A 188 -8.63 13.81 22.33
C GLU A 188 -7.70 12.59 22.36
N TRP A 189 -6.96 12.41 23.46
CA TRP A 189 -5.90 11.40 23.56
C TRP A 189 -6.39 9.97 23.27
N GLN A 190 -7.64 9.64 23.58
CA GLN A 190 -8.25 8.34 23.29
C GLN A 190 -8.32 8.08 21.78
N PHE A 191 -8.74 9.07 21.00
CA PHE A 191 -8.79 8.99 19.55
C PHE A 191 -7.38 8.90 18.97
N ALA A 192 -6.44 9.74 19.46
CA ALA A 192 -5.06 9.70 19.01
C ALA A 192 -4.41 8.32 19.22
N LEU A 193 -4.63 7.70 20.38
CA LEU A 193 -4.13 6.36 20.68
C LEU A 193 -4.80 5.28 19.80
N GLY A 194 -6.13 5.35 19.62
CA GLY A 194 -6.85 4.40 18.77
C GLY A 194 -6.41 4.44 17.31
N ALA A 195 -6.22 5.65 16.75
CA ALA A 195 -5.71 5.82 15.40
C ALA A 195 -4.25 5.37 15.26
N MET A 196 -3.43 5.53 16.30
CA MET A 196 -2.06 5.02 16.28
C MET A 196 -2.02 3.49 16.27
N ILE A 197 -2.83 2.82 17.09
CA ILE A 197 -2.91 1.35 17.10
C ILE A 197 -3.33 0.83 15.73
N ALA A 198 -4.30 1.48 15.10
CA ALA A 198 -4.71 1.20 13.73
C ALA A 198 -3.54 1.34 12.72
N ASN A 199 -2.83 2.48 12.74
CA ASN A 199 -1.71 2.70 11.82
C ASN A 199 -0.56 1.71 12.01
N VAL A 200 -0.24 1.36 13.26
CA VAL A 200 0.79 0.34 13.56
C VAL A 200 0.34 -1.03 13.03
N HIS A 201 -0.92 -1.39 13.24
CA HIS A 201 -1.49 -2.61 12.69
C HIS A 201 -1.35 -2.66 11.15
N ASP A 202 -1.63 -1.55 10.46
CA ASP A 202 -1.51 -1.48 9.01
C ASP A 202 -0.08 -1.71 8.52
N ILE A 203 0.90 -1.08 9.17
CA ILE A 203 2.32 -1.28 8.84
C ILE A 203 2.72 -2.73 9.11
N VAL A 204 2.37 -3.28 10.27
CA VAL A 204 2.74 -4.64 10.67
C VAL A 204 2.21 -5.67 9.69
N LEU A 205 0.92 -5.58 9.33
CA LEU A 205 0.35 -6.51 8.36
C LEU A 205 0.96 -6.33 6.97
N THR A 206 1.24 -5.10 6.55
CA THR A 206 1.85 -4.83 5.26
C THR A 206 3.28 -5.38 5.18
N ILE A 207 4.09 -5.20 6.23
CA ILE A 207 5.44 -5.79 6.33
C ILE A 207 5.35 -7.32 6.38
N GLY A 208 4.39 -7.89 7.11
CA GLY A 208 4.13 -9.32 7.13
C GLY A 208 3.80 -9.87 5.74
N PHE A 209 2.97 -9.16 4.98
CA PHE A 209 2.69 -9.51 3.59
C PHE A 209 3.95 -9.46 2.72
N MET A 210 4.79 -8.42 2.85
CA MET A 210 6.06 -8.36 2.11
C MET A 210 6.99 -9.52 2.47
N SER A 211 7.01 -9.93 3.74
CA SER A 211 7.79 -11.08 4.20
C SER A 211 7.29 -12.41 3.61
N VAL A 212 5.97 -12.61 3.45
CA VAL A 212 5.43 -13.83 2.82
C VAL A 212 5.57 -13.82 1.31
N SER A 213 5.22 -12.70 0.69
CA SER A 213 5.20 -12.56 -0.77
C SER A 213 6.59 -12.40 -1.38
N GLN A 214 7.61 -12.14 -0.55
CA GLN A 214 9.00 -11.92 -0.96
C GLN A 214 9.13 -10.81 -2.02
N VAL A 215 8.22 -9.84 -1.97
CA VAL A 215 8.29 -8.61 -2.77
C VAL A 215 9.52 -7.81 -2.33
N ASP A 216 10.25 -7.26 -3.32
CA ASP A 216 11.47 -6.50 -3.07
C ASP A 216 11.20 -5.31 -2.15
N PHE A 217 11.90 -5.27 -1.03
CA PHE A 217 11.90 -4.15 -0.09
C PHE A 217 13.00 -3.18 -0.49
N ASP A 218 12.61 -2.08 -1.11
CA ASP A 218 13.47 -1.03 -1.68
C ASP A 218 12.97 0.37 -1.26
N LEU A 219 13.57 1.45 -1.79
CA LEU A 219 13.13 2.81 -1.46
C LEU A 219 11.68 3.08 -1.93
N THR A 220 11.25 2.45 -3.04
CA THR A 220 9.88 2.60 -3.55
C THR A 220 8.88 1.98 -2.59
N SER A 221 9.22 0.85 -1.97
CA SER A 221 8.40 0.19 -0.96
C SER A 221 8.27 1.03 0.32
N ILE A 222 9.33 1.72 0.75
CA ILE A 222 9.24 2.67 1.87
C ILE A 222 8.28 3.82 1.53
N ALA A 223 8.36 4.36 0.31
CA ALA A 223 7.41 5.37 -0.15
C ALA A 223 5.97 4.85 -0.17
N ALA A 224 5.75 3.58 -0.55
CA ALA A 224 4.43 2.93 -0.46
C ALA A 224 3.94 2.86 0.99
N LEU A 225 4.76 2.41 1.94
CA LEU A 225 4.40 2.35 3.36
C LEU A 225 4.01 3.73 3.93
N LEU A 226 4.78 4.78 3.60
CA LEU A 226 4.44 6.15 3.98
C LEU A 226 3.12 6.62 3.35
N THR A 227 2.85 6.21 2.12
CA THR A 227 1.59 6.55 1.44
C THR A 227 0.40 5.82 2.06
N ILE A 228 0.55 4.54 2.42
CA ILE A 228 -0.46 3.75 3.14
C ILE A 228 -0.82 4.43 4.46
N LEU A 229 0.18 4.87 5.23
CA LEU A 229 -0.04 5.61 6.47
C LEU A 229 -0.93 6.83 6.28
N GLY A 230 -0.63 7.67 5.27
CA GLY A 230 -1.44 8.85 4.98
C GLY A 230 -2.85 8.50 4.53
N TYR A 231 -2.98 7.46 3.70
CA TYR A 231 -4.26 7.04 3.15
C TYR A 231 -5.19 6.42 4.21
N SER A 232 -4.67 5.54 5.06
CA SER A 232 -5.42 4.93 6.17
C SER A 232 -5.83 5.96 7.22
N LEU A 233 -4.94 6.92 7.51
CA LEU A 233 -5.24 8.02 8.41
C LEU A 233 -6.40 8.87 7.89
N ASN A 234 -6.44 9.16 6.59
CA ASN A 234 -7.51 9.97 6.00
C ASN A 234 -8.91 9.37 6.27
N ASP A 235 -9.07 8.05 6.13
CA ASP A 235 -10.34 7.39 6.41
C ASP A 235 -10.67 7.39 7.92
N THR A 236 -9.66 7.10 8.77
CA THR A 236 -9.81 7.12 10.23
C THR A 236 -10.23 8.50 10.75
N VAL A 237 -9.67 9.59 10.22
CA VAL A 237 -10.01 10.98 10.59
C VAL A 237 -11.47 11.29 10.26
N VAL A 238 -11.96 10.87 9.09
CA VAL A 238 -13.35 11.10 8.67
C VAL A 238 -14.32 10.36 9.59
N ILE A 239 -14.03 9.09 9.89
CA ILE A 239 -14.84 8.29 10.81
C ILE A 239 -14.84 8.92 12.21
N TYR A 240 -13.68 9.36 12.71
CA TYR A 240 -13.56 9.98 14.03
C TYR A 240 -14.25 11.33 14.14
N ASP A 241 -14.17 12.18 13.12
CA ASP A 241 -14.92 13.43 13.10
C ASP A 241 -16.42 13.16 13.14
N ARG A 242 -16.90 12.15 12.40
CA ARG A 242 -18.31 11.75 12.43
C ARG A 242 -18.72 11.21 13.81
N ILE A 243 -17.90 10.37 14.43
CA ILE A 243 -18.13 9.87 15.80
C ILE A 243 -18.24 11.04 16.78
N ARG A 244 -17.32 12.03 16.70
CA ARG A 244 -17.36 13.22 17.56
C ARG A 244 -18.61 14.08 17.32
N GLU A 245 -19.02 14.24 16.07
CA GLU A 245 -20.28 14.90 15.72
C GLU A 245 -21.47 14.19 16.37
N MET A 246 -21.55 12.86 16.23
CA MET A 246 -22.61 12.05 16.83
C MET A 246 -22.57 12.08 18.37
N LEU A 247 -21.38 12.09 18.98
CA LEU A 247 -21.22 12.22 20.44
C LEU A 247 -21.73 13.56 20.96
N ARG A 248 -21.60 14.64 20.18
CA ARG A 248 -22.14 15.96 20.53
C ARG A 248 -23.66 16.04 20.34
N ARG A 249 -24.17 15.42 19.26
CA ARG A 249 -25.60 15.44 18.91
C ARG A 249 -26.45 14.51 19.79
N TYR A 250 -25.96 13.30 20.05
CA TYR A 250 -26.70 12.24 20.75
C TYR A 250 -26.05 11.90 22.10
N LYS A 251 -26.43 12.63 23.15
CA LYS A 251 -25.84 12.48 24.50
C LYS A 251 -26.20 11.17 25.22
N LYS A 252 -27.37 10.58 24.91
CA LYS A 252 -27.90 9.37 25.58
C LYS A 252 -27.81 8.09 24.74
N MET A 253 -27.30 8.17 23.52
CA MET A 253 -27.21 7.01 22.64
C MET A 253 -26.11 6.06 23.13
N PRO A 254 -26.36 4.74 23.21
CA PRO A 254 -25.35 3.76 23.58
C PRO A 254 -24.15 3.80 22.62
N MET A 255 -22.93 3.65 23.16
CA MET A 255 -21.70 3.72 22.36
C MET A 255 -21.68 2.77 21.16
N PRO A 256 -22.07 1.48 21.28
CA PRO A 256 -22.06 0.58 20.13
C PRO A 256 -22.97 1.05 18.99
N GLN A 257 -24.17 1.54 19.34
CA GLN A 257 -25.12 2.05 18.37
C GLN A 257 -24.59 3.32 17.70
N LEU A 258 -24.02 4.24 18.49
CA LEU A 258 -23.45 5.49 17.99
C LEU A 258 -22.31 5.24 16.99
N LEU A 259 -21.43 4.29 17.30
CA LEU A 259 -20.32 3.92 16.40
C LEU A 259 -20.85 3.29 15.11
N ASN A 260 -21.83 2.39 15.18
CA ASN A 260 -22.45 1.80 14.00
C ASN A 260 -23.07 2.88 13.08
N GLU A 261 -23.85 3.81 13.62
CA GLU A 261 -24.44 4.90 12.83
C GLU A 261 -23.36 5.80 12.21
N SER A 262 -22.31 6.09 12.97
CA SER A 262 -21.20 6.93 12.50
C SER A 262 -20.51 6.27 11.31
N ILE A 263 -20.15 4.98 11.42
CA ILE A 263 -19.49 4.21 10.35
C ILE A 263 -20.40 4.09 9.13
N ASN A 264 -21.68 3.71 9.31
CA ASN A 264 -22.61 3.55 8.17
C ASN A 264 -22.77 4.87 7.40
N SER A 265 -22.82 6.01 8.09
CA SER A 265 -22.95 7.31 7.44
C SER A 265 -21.71 7.77 6.66
N THR A 266 -20.52 7.23 6.96
CA THR A 266 -19.27 7.51 6.22
C THR A 266 -18.93 6.44 5.19
N LEU A 267 -19.55 5.26 5.28
CA LEU A 267 -19.23 4.07 4.50
C LEU A 267 -19.23 4.30 2.99
N SER A 268 -20.23 5.04 2.48
CA SER A 268 -20.34 5.35 1.04
C SER A 268 -19.10 6.12 0.53
N ARG A 269 -18.64 7.11 1.30
CA ARG A 269 -17.42 7.87 0.96
C ARG A 269 -16.20 6.96 0.99
N SER A 270 -16.00 6.21 2.08
CA SER A 270 -14.85 5.32 2.26
C SER A 270 -14.77 4.32 1.11
N ILE A 271 -15.87 3.65 0.78
CA ILE A 271 -15.91 2.65 -0.30
C ILE A 271 -15.59 3.27 -1.66
N ILE A 272 -16.11 4.45 -1.99
CA ILE A 272 -15.79 5.12 -3.27
C ILE A 272 -14.31 5.48 -3.34
N THR A 273 -13.76 6.04 -2.27
CA THR A 273 -12.34 6.41 -2.20
C THR A 273 -11.44 5.18 -2.34
N HIS A 274 -11.70 4.10 -1.60
CA HIS A 274 -10.93 2.86 -1.71
C HIS A 274 -11.11 2.17 -3.07
N PHE A 275 -12.33 2.13 -3.62
CA PHE A 275 -12.62 1.50 -4.90
C PHE A 275 -11.89 2.21 -6.06
N THR A 276 -11.90 3.53 -6.09
CA THR A 276 -11.21 4.31 -7.12
C THR A 276 -9.69 4.10 -7.08
N VAL A 277 -9.10 4.06 -5.88
CA VAL A 277 -7.68 3.76 -5.72
C VAL A 277 -7.37 2.31 -6.08
N THR A 278 -8.23 1.36 -5.71
CA THR A 278 -8.09 -0.06 -6.08
C THR A 278 -8.04 -0.22 -7.59
N LEU A 279 -8.93 0.44 -8.34
CA LEU A 279 -8.94 0.39 -9.80
C LEU A 279 -7.64 0.93 -10.40
N ALA A 280 -7.14 2.06 -9.89
CA ALA A 280 -5.88 2.63 -10.34
C ALA A 280 -4.69 1.70 -10.03
N LEU A 281 -4.61 1.18 -8.80
CA LEU A 281 -3.57 0.25 -8.38
C LEU A 281 -3.65 -1.08 -9.14
N LEU A 282 -4.84 -1.57 -9.46
CA LEU A 282 -5.01 -2.80 -10.24
C LEU A 282 -4.48 -2.63 -11.66
N ALA A 283 -4.76 -1.49 -12.29
CA ALA A 283 -4.20 -1.17 -13.60
C ALA A 283 -2.67 -1.09 -13.53
N LEU A 284 -2.11 -0.44 -12.50
CA LEU A 284 -0.66 -0.36 -12.33
C LEU A 284 -0.02 -1.72 -11.97
N LEU A 285 -0.71 -2.58 -11.23
CA LEU A 285 -0.22 -3.92 -10.89
C LEU A 285 -0.20 -4.84 -12.13
N LEU A 286 -1.22 -4.76 -12.99
CA LEU A 286 -1.33 -5.58 -14.20
C LEU A 286 -0.47 -5.05 -15.36
N PHE A 287 -0.33 -3.73 -15.50
CA PHE A 287 0.28 -3.09 -16.67
C PHE A 287 1.52 -2.23 -16.37
N GLY A 288 1.86 -1.99 -15.10
CA GLY A 288 2.92 -1.08 -14.69
C GLY A 288 4.35 -1.63 -14.80
N GLY A 289 4.50 -2.95 -14.95
CA GLY A 289 5.81 -3.61 -15.06
C GLY A 289 6.56 -3.72 -13.73
N HIS A 290 7.76 -4.32 -13.77
CA HIS A 290 8.50 -4.71 -12.56
C HIS A 290 8.97 -3.53 -11.69
N ALA A 291 9.20 -2.32 -12.23
CA ALA A 291 9.71 -1.17 -11.46
C ALA A 291 8.82 -0.78 -10.30
N ILE A 292 7.53 -0.70 -10.61
CA ILE A 292 6.51 -0.21 -9.71
C ILE A 292 5.71 -1.36 -9.14
N HIS A 293 6.11 -2.60 -9.44
CA HIS A 293 5.44 -3.80 -8.95
C HIS A 293 5.49 -3.85 -7.42
N SER A 294 6.66 -3.62 -6.81
CA SER A 294 6.77 -3.59 -5.34
C SER A 294 5.91 -2.51 -4.72
N PHE A 295 6.00 -1.27 -5.24
CA PHE A 295 5.15 -0.17 -4.80
C PHE A 295 3.65 -0.50 -4.92
N THR A 296 3.20 -0.97 -6.08
CA THR A 296 1.78 -1.22 -6.38
C THR A 296 1.23 -2.42 -5.63
N ALA A 297 2.01 -3.51 -5.48
CA ALA A 297 1.62 -4.68 -4.70
C ALA A 297 1.49 -4.34 -3.22
N VAL A 298 2.46 -3.59 -2.67
CA VAL A 298 2.44 -3.13 -1.27
C VAL A 298 1.25 -2.19 -1.04
N MET A 299 1.05 -1.21 -1.91
CA MET A 299 -0.11 -0.31 -1.86
C MET A 299 -1.45 -1.05 -1.99
N MET A 300 -1.55 -2.02 -2.90
CA MET A 300 -2.76 -2.82 -3.10
C MET A 300 -3.12 -3.56 -1.82
N PHE A 301 -2.16 -4.26 -1.21
CA PHE A 301 -2.40 -4.96 0.03
C PHE A 301 -2.73 -3.99 1.18
N GLY A 302 -1.88 -2.98 1.39
CA GLY A 302 -1.98 -2.06 2.52
C GLY A 302 -3.21 -1.16 2.49
N VAL A 303 -3.54 -0.55 1.34
CA VAL A 303 -4.69 0.37 1.23
C VAL A 303 -6.02 -0.37 1.11
N VAL A 304 -6.08 -1.43 0.30
CA VAL A 304 -7.36 -2.05 -0.10
C VAL A 304 -7.78 -3.13 0.88
N LEU A 305 -6.86 -4.00 1.29
CA LEU A 305 -7.20 -5.14 2.15
C LEU A 305 -7.08 -4.77 3.63
N VAL A 306 -6.06 -4.00 3.99
CA VAL A 306 -5.76 -3.70 5.38
C VAL A 306 -6.40 -2.39 5.83
N GLY A 307 -6.15 -1.27 5.15
CA GLY A 307 -6.57 0.07 5.57
C GLY A 307 -8.08 0.21 5.77
N THR A 308 -8.90 -0.21 4.80
CA THR A 308 -10.38 -0.16 4.92
C THR A 308 -10.90 -1.03 6.06
N TYR A 309 -10.27 -2.19 6.26
CA TYR A 309 -10.65 -3.10 7.32
C TYR A 309 -10.28 -2.52 8.70
N THR A 310 -9.08 -1.97 8.84
CA THR A 310 -8.59 -1.42 10.10
C THR A 310 -9.41 -0.20 10.54
N SER A 311 -9.70 0.75 9.66
CA SER A 311 -10.44 1.96 10.02
C SER A 311 -11.86 1.64 10.56
N ILE A 312 -12.53 0.67 9.95
CA ILE A 312 -13.91 0.28 10.28
C ILE A 312 -13.96 -0.72 11.46
N PHE A 313 -13.13 -1.76 11.44
CA PHE A 313 -13.24 -2.90 12.36
C PHE A 313 -12.27 -2.87 13.54
N ILE A 314 -11.29 -1.95 13.53
CA ILE A 314 -10.32 -1.77 14.62
C ILE A 314 -10.41 -0.36 15.21
N ALA A 315 -10.19 0.68 14.39
CA ALA A 315 -10.06 2.05 14.87
C ALA A 315 -11.33 2.58 15.54
N ALA A 316 -12.52 2.34 14.97
CA ALA A 316 -13.76 2.78 15.61
C ALA A 316 -14.13 1.96 16.88
N PRO A 317 -14.13 0.61 16.87
CA PRO A 317 -14.52 -0.16 18.05
C PRO A 317 -13.52 -0.08 19.21
N ILE A 318 -12.24 0.24 18.97
CA ILE A 318 -11.25 0.36 20.05
C ILE A 318 -11.58 1.51 21.00
N LEU A 319 -12.29 2.54 20.52
CA LEU A 319 -12.71 3.68 21.34
C LEU A 319 -13.62 3.29 22.51
N ILE A 320 -14.36 2.17 22.37
CA ILE A 320 -15.17 1.62 23.48
C ILE A 320 -14.26 1.20 24.64
N TYR A 321 -13.12 0.57 24.33
CA TYR A 321 -12.17 0.09 25.34
C TYR A 321 -11.28 1.20 25.90
N LEU A 322 -11.09 2.28 25.13
CA LEU A 322 -10.36 3.48 25.57
C LEU A 322 -11.23 4.43 26.42
N GLY A 323 -12.43 4.01 26.81
CA GLY A 323 -13.30 4.74 27.73
C GLY A 323 -14.00 5.95 27.12
N VAL A 324 -14.06 6.05 25.78
CA VAL A 324 -14.79 7.14 25.13
C VAL A 324 -16.27 6.99 25.45
N GLY A 325 -16.81 7.94 26.22
CA GLY A 325 -18.23 7.94 26.57
C GLY A 325 -18.62 7.06 27.75
N GLU A 326 -17.69 6.67 28.64
CA GLU A 326 -17.92 5.88 29.88
C GLU A 326 -19.04 6.41 30.81
N HIS A 327 -19.50 7.65 30.62
CA HIS A 327 -20.58 8.26 31.40
C HIS A 327 -21.96 8.10 30.76
N ARG A 328 -22.08 7.34 29.67
CA ARG A 328 -23.34 7.07 28.97
C ARG A 328 -23.93 5.77 29.51
N GLU A 329 -25.20 5.79 29.90
CA GLU A 329 -25.90 4.60 30.40
C GLU A 329 -25.73 3.43 29.42
N ASP A 330 -25.02 2.39 29.86
CA ASP A 330 -24.83 1.16 29.10
C ASP A 330 -26.20 0.51 28.89
N ALA A 331 -26.65 0.43 27.64
CA ALA A 331 -27.81 -0.39 27.32
C ALA A 331 -27.49 -1.85 27.70
N PRO A 332 -28.32 -2.53 28.52
CA PRO A 332 -28.05 -3.90 28.90
C PRO A 332 -28.08 -4.82 27.67
N ASP A 333 -26.97 -5.53 27.48
CA ASP A 333 -26.70 -6.52 26.43
C ASP A 333 -27.71 -7.69 26.56
N THR A 334 -28.94 -7.52 26.07
CA THR A 334 -29.97 -8.58 26.05
C THR A 334 -30.75 -8.62 24.74
N ALA A 335 -30.05 -9.00 23.66
CA ALA A 335 -30.73 -9.61 22.52
C ALA A 335 -31.22 -11.01 22.93
N THR A 336 -32.36 -11.08 23.62
CA THR A 336 -33.10 -12.34 23.81
C THR A 336 -33.73 -12.70 22.46
N PRO A 337 -33.51 -13.90 21.89
CA PRO A 337 -34.12 -14.27 20.64
C PRO A 337 -35.64 -14.34 20.82
N ALA A 338 -36.36 -13.64 19.94
CA ALA A 338 -37.80 -13.59 19.93
C ALA A 338 -38.39 -15.00 20.03
N LYS A 339 -39.09 -15.28 21.13
CA LYS A 339 -39.92 -16.48 21.27
C LYS A 339 -40.89 -16.50 20.09
N LYS A 340 -40.76 -17.53 19.24
CA LYS A 340 -41.79 -17.92 18.28
C LYS A 340 -43.12 -18.01 19.02
N LYS A 341 -44.06 -17.13 18.69
CA LYS A 341 -45.48 -17.29 19.06
C LYS A 341 -45.95 -18.59 18.42
N LYS A 342 -46.17 -19.62 19.24
CA LYS A 342 -47.14 -20.67 18.96
C LYS A 342 -48.49 -20.15 19.49
N ALA A 343 -49.43 -19.94 18.58
CA ALA A 343 -50.86 -20.12 18.78
C ALA A 343 -51.47 -20.27 17.40
#